data_AF-A0A4P7W204-F1
#
_entry.id   AF-A0A4P7W204-F1
#
_cell.length_a   1.000
_cell.length_b   1.000
_cell.length_c   1.000
_cell.angle_alpha   90.00
_cell.angle_beta   90.00
_cell.angle_gamma   90.00
#
_symmetry.space_group_name_H-M   'P 1'
#
loop_
_entity.id
_entity.type
_entity.pdbx_description
1 polymer ?
#
loop_
_entity_poly.entity_id
_entity_poly.type
_entity_poly.pdbx_seq_one_letter_code
_entity_poly.pdbx_strand_id
1 'polypeptide(L)'
;MVVRMWNDATGREIIKRSAIDWIIRDNDRPYLQVSPDRTYWLSDDSRANDNKGILEIKTTRMKVDPEDLPKYWFAQVQYQLGVAGYTQGSLAWLSAGQGFDFGYQDLKLVPDFFEWLIDSVSRFWTDNIVGGQEPSAVNVADVLIKYNRHTGGKIIECSEEVFSAYQDLKVVKKELDALKERKESLEATLKMAFEDAEALSYGGDTIATWKAPKPSNKFDDKAFVAEHPDLAAAYTHQVQGARRLLLK
;
A
#
# COMPACT_ATOMS: atom_id res chain seq x y z
N MET A 1 -5.04 23.16 -2.00
CA MET A 1 -4.49 23.46 -0.65
C MET A 1 -2.99 23.24 -0.61
N VAL A 2 -2.50 22.01 -0.86
CA VAL A 2 -1.05 21.69 -0.84
C VAL A 2 -0.22 22.55 -1.82
N VAL A 3 -0.72 22.80 -3.03
CA VAL A 3 -0.06 23.73 -4.00
C VAL A 3 0.19 25.11 -3.40
N ARG A 4 -0.77 25.65 -2.64
CA ARG A 4 -0.64 26.98 -2.02
C ARG A 4 0.39 26.93 -0.90
N MET A 5 0.31 25.93 -0.02
CA MET A 5 1.27 25.73 1.06
C MET A 5 2.71 25.60 0.52
N TRP A 6 2.90 24.87 -0.59
CA TRP A 6 4.19 24.77 -1.25
C TRP A 6 4.66 26.09 -1.87
N ASN A 7 3.77 26.82 -2.54
CA ASN A 7 4.08 28.14 -3.10
C ASN A 7 4.45 29.14 -1.99
N ASP A 8 3.71 29.14 -0.87
CA ASP A 8 3.99 29.97 0.30
C ASP A 8 5.33 29.60 0.96
N ALA A 9 5.67 28.30 1.01
CA ALA A 9 6.90 27.80 1.63
C ALA A 9 8.16 27.99 0.77
N THR A 10 8.04 27.98 -0.55
CA THR A 10 9.19 28.02 -1.48
C THR A 10 9.33 29.36 -2.21
N GLY A 11 8.26 30.15 -2.30
CA GLY A 11 8.19 31.36 -3.12
C GLY A 11 8.17 31.11 -4.64
N ARG A 12 8.27 29.86 -5.11
CA ARG A 12 8.41 29.54 -6.54
C ARG A 12 7.08 29.61 -7.28
N GLU A 13 7.08 30.27 -8.44
CA GLU A 13 5.88 30.46 -9.25
C GLU A 13 5.41 29.16 -9.94
N ILE A 14 4.16 28.78 -9.70
CA ILE A 14 3.48 27.68 -10.41
C ILE A 14 3.05 28.14 -11.81
N ILE A 15 3.37 27.33 -12.83
CA ILE A 15 2.93 27.57 -14.20
C ILE A 15 1.44 27.23 -14.30
N LYS A 16 0.59 28.26 -14.40
CA LYS A 16 -0.89 28.15 -14.37
C LYS A 16 -1.48 27.13 -15.36
N ARG A 17 -0.86 26.97 -16.54
CA ARG A 17 -1.33 26.03 -17.58
C ARG A 17 -1.21 24.56 -17.15
N SER A 18 -0.39 24.23 -16.15
CA SER A 18 -0.27 22.87 -15.62
C SER A 18 -1.41 22.46 -14.67
N ALA A 19 -2.41 23.33 -14.45
CA ALA A 19 -3.54 23.04 -13.56
C ALA A 19 -4.70 22.27 -14.23
N ILE A 20 -4.64 22.05 -15.55
CA ILE A 20 -5.57 21.19 -16.31
C ILE A 20 -4.94 19.81 -16.50
N ASP A 21 -5.73 18.78 -16.84
CA ASP A 21 -5.17 17.47 -17.18
C ASP A 21 -4.26 17.56 -18.41
N TRP A 22 -3.06 17.01 -18.30
CA TRP A 22 -2.03 17.08 -19.33
C TRP A 22 -1.08 15.90 -19.21
N ILE A 23 -0.48 15.51 -20.33
CA ILE A 23 0.49 14.42 -20.40
C ILE A 23 1.73 14.92 -21.12
N ILE A 24 2.89 14.59 -20.60
CA ILE A 24 4.16 14.62 -21.34
C ILE A 24 4.42 13.23 -21.87
N ARG A 25 4.82 13.15 -23.13
CA ARG A 25 5.13 11.91 -23.83
C ARG A 25 6.49 12.03 -24.49
N ASP A 26 7.29 10.99 -24.36
CA ASP A 26 8.52 10.86 -25.14
C ASP A 26 8.16 10.61 -26.62
N ASN A 27 8.77 11.38 -27.52
CA ASN A 27 8.45 11.33 -28.94
C ASN A 27 8.93 10.04 -29.61
N ASP A 28 10.09 9.53 -29.20
CA ASP A 28 10.73 8.35 -29.79
C ASP A 28 10.22 7.07 -29.11
N ARG A 29 9.89 7.15 -27.83
CA ARG A 29 9.39 6.05 -26.99
C ARG A 29 7.97 6.37 -26.50
N PRO A 30 6.95 6.27 -27.37
CA PRO A 30 5.58 6.70 -27.08
C PRO A 30 4.90 6.05 -25.87
N TYR A 31 5.43 4.94 -25.36
CA TYR A 31 4.97 4.25 -24.16
C TYR A 31 5.47 4.90 -22.86
N LEU A 32 6.46 5.81 -22.95
CA LEU A 32 6.91 6.63 -21.83
C LEU A 32 6.05 7.88 -21.76
N GLN A 33 5.15 7.90 -20.77
CA GLN A 33 4.20 8.99 -20.55
C GLN A 33 4.10 9.32 -19.07
N VAL A 34 4.00 10.61 -18.77
CA VAL A 34 3.86 11.11 -17.40
C VAL A 34 2.86 12.25 -17.32
N SER A 35 2.13 12.32 -16.22
CA SER A 35 1.20 13.41 -15.89
C SER A 35 1.58 13.96 -14.52
N PRO A 36 2.58 14.86 -14.45
CA PRO A 36 2.93 15.51 -13.19
C PRO A 36 1.80 16.42 -12.71
N ASP A 37 1.64 16.55 -11.39
CA ASP A 37 0.59 17.41 -10.84
C ASP A 37 0.73 18.85 -11.32
N ARG A 38 1.92 19.44 -11.23
CA ARG A 38 2.19 20.81 -11.67
C ARG A 38 3.59 20.95 -12.25
N THR A 39 3.81 22.04 -12.96
CA THR A 39 5.15 22.54 -13.27
C THR A 39 5.35 23.92 -12.66
N TYR A 40 6.59 24.26 -12.33
CA TYR A 40 6.95 25.54 -11.73
C TYR A 40 8.24 26.09 -12.36
N TRP A 41 8.50 27.39 -12.17
CA TRP A 41 9.75 28.02 -12.59
C TRP A 41 10.83 27.85 -11.51
N LEU A 42 12.01 27.35 -11.89
CA LEU A 42 13.13 27.17 -10.97
C LEU A 42 13.70 28.51 -10.49
N SER A 43 13.71 29.51 -11.38
CA SER A 43 14.07 30.90 -11.09
C SER A 43 13.16 31.90 -11.82
N ASP A 44 13.19 33.16 -11.39
CA ASP A 44 12.44 34.25 -12.04
C ASP A 44 13.12 34.82 -13.29
N ASP A 45 14.39 34.50 -13.50
CA ASP A 45 15.23 35.11 -14.54
C ASP A 45 14.98 34.57 -15.95
N SER A 46 14.30 33.41 -16.07
CA SER A 46 14.07 32.75 -17.35
C SER A 46 12.67 32.16 -17.43
N ARG A 47 12.12 32.11 -18.65
CA ARG A 47 10.88 31.38 -18.98
C ARG A 47 11.14 30.32 -20.06
N ALA A 48 12.40 29.94 -20.23
CA ALA A 48 12.82 28.87 -21.12
C ALA A 48 12.44 27.48 -20.56
N ASN A 49 12.41 26.47 -21.43
CA ASN A 49 11.92 25.14 -21.06
C ASN A 49 12.81 24.42 -20.03
N ASP A 50 14.11 24.66 -20.08
CA ASP A 50 15.11 24.16 -19.13
C ASP A 50 15.00 24.78 -17.73
N ASN A 51 14.31 25.92 -17.59
CA ASN A 51 14.02 26.57 -16.31
C ASN A 51 12.75 26.02 -15.63
N LYS A 52 12.19 24.92 -16.12
CA LYS A 52 11.01 24.28 -15.53
C LYS A 52 11.39 23.16 -14.58
N GLY A 53 10.67 23.08 -13.48
CA GLY A 53 10.66 21.92 -12.59
C GLY A 53 9.29 21.27 -12.49
N ILE A 54 9.27 20.03 -11.99
CA ILE A 54 8.03 19.27 -11.72
C ILE A 54 7.67 19.36 -10.24
N LEU A 55 6.43 19.70 -9.94
CA LEU A 55 5.86 19.57 -8.61
C LEU A 55 4.92 18.37 -8.59
N GLU A 56 5.24 17.37 -7.78
CA GLU A 56 4.41 16.19 -7.49
C GLU A 56 3.83 16.31 -6.08
N ILE A 57 2.55 15.98 -5.91
CA ILE A 57 1.79 16.25 -4.69
C ILE A 57 1.17 14.97 -4.16
N LYS A 58 1.36 14.72 -2.85
CA LYS A 58 0.76 13.57 -2.15
C LYS A 58 -0.13 14.03 -1.02
N THR A 59 -1.32 13.43 -0.92
CA THR A 59 -2.13 13.51 0.29
C THR A 59 -2.20 12.12 0.89
N THR A 60 -1.79 11.98 2.14
CA THR A 60 -1.62 10.67 2.77
C THR A 60 -2.07 10.68 4.22
N ARG A 61 -2.34 9.51 4.80
CA ARG A 61 -2.55 9.34 6.24
C ARG A 61 -1.28 8.88 6.96
N MET A 62 -0.26 8.45 6.23
CA MET A 62 1.01 8.06 6.83
C MET A 62 1.73 9.28 7.37
N LYS A 63 2.50 9.10 8.46
CA LYS A 63 3.53 10.07 8.81
C LYS A 63 4.67 9.92 7.79
N VAL A 64 5.16 11.04 7.27
CA VAL A 64 6.25 11.06 6.30
C VAL A 64 7.49 11.58 7.02
N ASP A 65 8.58 10.83 6.91
CA ASP A 65 9.90 11.26 7.32
C ASP A 65 10.61 11.88 6.09
N PRO A 66 11.00 13.17 6.11
CA PRO A 66 11.75 13.78 5.01
C PRO A 66 13.07 13.08 4.70
N GLU A 67 13.66 12.37 5.67
CA GLU A 67 14.93 11.66 5.48
C GLU A 67 14.73 10.21 4.97
N ASP A 68 13.49 9.69 5.03
CA ASP A 68 13.13 8.35 4.55
C ASP A 68 11.80 8.39 3.76
N LEU A 69 11.83 9.11 2.64
CA LEU A 69 10.69 9.18 1.74
C LEU A 69 10.32 7.80 1.18
N PRO A 70 9.03 7.53 0.93
CA PRO A 70 8.61 6.33 0.23
C PRO A 70 9.33 6.18 -1.12
N LYS A 71 10.09 5.09 -1.27
CA LYS A 71 10.94 4.85 -2.46
C LYS A 71 10.17 4.94 -3.78
N TYR A 72 8.89 4.54 -3.79
CA TYR A 72 8.05 4.64 -4.98
C TYR A 72 7.63 6.08 -5.33
N TRP A 73 7.58 7.01 -4.37
CA TRP A 73 7.40 8.43 -4.65
C TRP A 73 8.65 9.02 -5.30
N PHE A 74 9.83 8.69 -4.76
CA PHE A 74 11.10 9.07 -5.38
C PHE A 74 11.19 8.52 -6.81
N ALA A 75 10.91 7.23 -7.01
CA ALA A 75 10.90 6.61 -8.34
C ALA A 75 9.94 7.31 -9.31
N GLN A 76 8.75 7.69 -8.84
CA GLN A 76 7.78 8.43 -9.65
C GLN A 76 8.33 9.79 -10.09
N VAL A 77 8.92 10.58 -9.18
CA VAL A 77 9.47 11.90 -9.52
C VAL A 77 10.66 11.76 -10.47
N GLN A 78 11.55 10.79 -10.26
CA GLN A 78 12.69 10.53 -11.15
C GLN A 78 12.22 10.17 -12.57
N TYR A 79 11.20 9.31 -12.68
CA TYR A 79 10.59 8.96 -13.95
C TYR A 79 9.94 10.17 -14.63
N GLN A 80 9.19 10.98 -13.88
CA GLN A 80 8.60 12.24 -14.34
C GLN A 80 9.64 13.22 -14.89
N LEU A 81 10.72 13.45 -14.15
CA LEU A 81 11.80 14.36 -14.54
C LEU A 81 12.49 13.90 -15.82
N GLY A 82 12.89 12.63 -15.88
CA GLY A 82 13.61 12.10 -17.04
C GLY A 82 12.76 12.05 -18.31
N VAL A 83 11.50 11.58 -18.23
CA VAL A 83 10.59 11.59 -19.39
C VAL A 83 10.28 13.01 -19.85
N ALA A 84 10.22 13.97 -18.93
CA ALA A 84 9.97 15.37 -19.25
C ALA A 84 11.20 16.15 -19.74
N GLY A 85 12.40 15.58 -19.61
CA GLY A 85 13.66 16.28 -19.90
C GLY A 85 13.97 17.41 -18.91
N TYR A 86 13.47 17.34 -17.67
CA TYR A 86 13.74 18.32 -16.61
C TYR A 86 14.73 17.76 -15.60
N THR A 87 15.51 18.64 -14.97
CA THR A 87 16.60 18.25 -14.05
C THR A 87 16.24 18.36 -12.57
N GLN A 88 15.13 19.04 -12.25
CA GLN A 88 14.74 19.36 -10.89
C GLN A 88 13.23 19.25 -10.69
N GLY A 89 12.84 18.69 -9.55
CA GLY A 89 11.46 18.58 -9.12
C GLY A 89 11.32 18.85 -7.63
N SER A 90 10.08 18.94 -7.17
CA SER A 90 9.73 19.07 -5.76
C SER A 90 8.61 18.09 -5.46
N LEU A 91 8.79 17.29 -4.43
CA LEU A 91 7.76 16.41 -3.90
C LEU A 91 7.15 17.09 -2.68
N ALA A 92 5.89 17.47 -2.75
CA ALA A 92 5.16 18.05 -1.63
C ALA A 92 4.12 17.05 -1.09
N TRP A 93 3.93 17.02 0.22
CA TRP A 93 2.93 16.15 0.82
C TRP A 93 2.15 16.83 1.94
N LEU A 94 0.96 16.31 2.17
CA LEU A 94 0.13 16.62 3.33
C LEU A 94 -0.27 15.31 4.00
N SER A 95 0.21 15.13 5.22
CA SER A 95 -0.10 13.99 6.10
C SER A 95 -1.30 14.36 6.97
N ALA A 96 -2.35 13.53 6.95
CA ALA A 96 -3.62 13.77 7.64
C ALA A 96 -3.95 12.69 8.71
N GLY A 97 -2.94 11.98 9.21
CA GLY A 97 -3.12 10.83 10.13
C GLY A 97 -3.32 11.20 11.60
N GLN A 98 -2.63 12.25 12.07
CA GLN A 98 -2.70 12.75 13.45
C GLN A 98 -2.68 14.30 13.46
N GLY A 99 -3.59 14.89 12.68
CA GLY A 99 -3.53 16.31 12.31
C GLY A 99 -2.99 16.51 10.89
N PHE A 100 -2.93 17.77 10.44
CA PHE A 100 -2.38 18.15 9.14
C PHE A 100 -0.92 18.54 9.27
N ASP A 101 -0.04 17.78 8.64
CA ASP A 101 1.40 18.04 8.61
C ASP A 101 1.85 18.17 7.16
N PHE A 102 2.36 19.35 6.80
CA PHE A 102 2.81 19.69 5.46
C PHE A 102 4.33 19.59 5.40
N GLY A 103 4.85 18.92 4.38
CA GLY A 103 6.27 18.89 4.08
C GLY A 103 6.53 18.92 2.58
N TYR A 104 7.77 19.23 2.22
CA TYR A 104 8.24 19.12 0.85
C TYR A 104 9.73 18.78 0.81
N GLN A 105 10.17 18.23 -0.31
CA GLN A 105 11.57 17.98 -0.60
C GLN A 105 11.87 18.21 -2.07
N ASP A 106 12.92 18.98 -2.34
CA ASP A 106 13.43 19.14 -3.69
C ASP A 106 14.28 17.94 -4.08
N LEU A 107 14.07 17.46 -5.31
CA LEU A 107 14.72 16.29 -5.87
C LEU A 107 15.37 16.68 -7.20
N LYS A 108 16.64 16.30 -7.36
CA LYS A 108 17.33 16.41 -8.66
C LYS A 108 17.18 15.11 -9.42
N LEU A 109 17.12 15.19 -10.74
CA LEU A 109 17.22 14.01 -11.60
C LEU A 109 18.54 13.29 -11.29
N VAL A 110 18.46 11.98 -11.10
CA VAL A 110 19.58 11.06 -10.95
C VAL A 110 19.65 10.23 -12.23
N PRO A 111 20.53 10.60 -13.19
CA PRO A 111 20.51 10.01 -14.54
C PRO A 111 20.64 8.49 -14.53
N ASP A 112 21.59 7.93 -13.78
CA ASP A 112 21.81 6.48 -13.73
C ASP A 112 20.59 5.71 -13.21
N PHE A 113 19.88 6.28 -12.23
CA PHE A 113 18.67 5.68 -11.69
C PHE A 113 17.50 5.79 -12.68
N PHE A 114 17.39 6.92 -13.38
CA PHE A 114 16.41 7.09 -14.44
C PHE A 114 16.64 6.09 -15.60
N GLU A 115 17.88 5.94 -16.06
CA GLU A 115 18.22 4.95 -17.10
C GLU A 115 17.86 3.53 -16.67
N TRP A 116 18.15 3.17 -15.41
CA TRP A 116 17.74 1.88 -14.84
C TRP A 116 16.21 1.69 -14.83
N LEU A 117 15.45 2.73 -14.49
CA LEU A 117 13.98 2.71 -14.56
C LEU A 117 13.49 2.49 -16.00
N ILE A 118 14.05 3.24 -16.96
CA ILE A 118 13.66 3.16 -18.37
C ILE A 118 13.98 1.80 -18.98
N ASP A 119 15.12 1.20 -18.63
CA ASP A 119 15.46 -0.14 -19.07
C ASP A 119 14.41 -1.17 -18.60
N SER A 120 13.98 -1.06 -17.34
CA SER A 120 12.93 -1.92 -16.78
C SER A 120 11.57 -1.71 -17.47
N VAL A 121 11.17 -0.44 -17.70
CA VAL A 121 9.92 -0.10 -18.40
C VAL A 121 9.95 -0.56 -19.87
N SER A 122 11.09 -0.40 -20.54
CA SER A 122 11.25 -0.75 -21.95
C SER A 122 11.27 -2.26 -22.17
N ARG A 123 11.89 -3.03 -21.25
CA ARG A 123 11.78 -4.49 -21.22
C ARG A 123 10.33 -4.93 -21.02
N PHE A 124 9.63 -4.37 -20.03
CA PHE A 124 8.22 -4.68 -19.81
C PHE A 124 7.35 -4.37 -21.04
N TRP A 125 7.56 -3.21 -21.66
CA TRP A 125 6.84 -2.85 -22.89
C TRP A 125 7.10 -3.83 -24.03
N THR A 126 8.37 -4.17 -24.28
CA THR A 126 8.78 -5.00 -25.40
C THR A 126 8.37 -6.45 -25.21
N ASP A 127 8.66 -7.03 -24.06
CA ASP A 127 8.44 -8.45 -23.80
C ASP A 127 6.95 -8.72 -23.49
N ASN A 128 6.34 -7.90 -22.63
CA ASN A 128 5.00 -8.17 -22.12
C ASN A 128 3.89 -7.53 -22.97
N ILE A 129 4.01 -6.25 -23.32
CA ILE A 129 2.94 -5.55 -24.05
C ILE A 129 3.00 -5.87 -25.54
N VAL A 130 4.16 -5.68 -26.18
CA VAL A 130 4.33 -5.95 -27.61
C VAL A 130 4.50 -7.45 -27.88
N GLY A 131 5.35 -8.11 -27.09
CA GLY A 131 5.65 -9.54 -27.22
C GLY A 131 4.55 -10.47 -26.69
N GLY A 132 3.58 -9.94 -25.94
CA GLY A 132 2.47 -10.72 -25.38
C GLY A 132 2.91 -11.75 -24.33
N GLN A 133 4.14 -11.66 -23.82
CA GLN A 133 4.61 -12.55 -22.77
C GLN A 133 3.95 -12.15 -21.46
N GLU A 134 3.18 -13.04 -20.86
CA GLU A 134 2.56 -12.75 -19.57
C GLU A 134 3.65 -12.59 -18.49
N PRO A 135 3.60 -11.51 -17.67
CA PRO A 135 4.58 -11.35 -16.60
C PRO A 135 4.45 -12.49 -15.58
N SER A 136 5.61 -12.95 -15.07
CA SER A 136 5.65 -13.91 -13.97
C SER A 136 5.03 -13.30 -12.72
N ALA A 137 4.30 -14.11 -11.95
CA ALA A 137 3.81 -13.71 -10.64
C ALA A 137 5.00 -13.44 -9.71
N VAL A 138 5.03 -12.26 -9.10
CA VAL A 138 6.10 -11.86 -8.15
C VAL A 138 5.63 -11.90 -6.71
N ASN A 139 4.31 -12.00 -6.49
CA ASN A 139 3.72 -12.06 -5.17
C ASN A 139 2.46 -12.96 -5.15
N VAL A 140 1.91 -13.20 -3.95
CA VAL A 140 0.72 -14.04 -3.76
C VAL A 140 -0.54 -13.42 -4.38
N ALA A 141 -0.66 -12.09 -4.41
CA ALA A 141 -1.80 -11.42 -5.02
C ALA A 141 -1.86 -11.70 -6.54
N ASP A 142 -0.73 -11.68 -7.24
CA ASP A 142 -0.66 -12.04 -8.67
C ASP A 142 -1.13 -13.49 -8.89
N VAL A 143 -0.69 -14.41 -8.02
CA VAL A 143 -1.13 -15.82 -8.06
C VAL A 143 -2.64 -15.92 -7.85
N LEU A 144 -3.23 -15.12 -6.98
CA LEU A 144 -4.68 -15.14 -6.70
C LEU A 144 -5.51 -14.47 -7.79
N ILE A 145 -4.99 -13.45 -8.46
CA ILE A 145 -5.63 -12.84 -9.65
C ILE A 145 -5.74 -13.90 -10.75
N LYS A 146 -4.64 -14.61 -11.02
CA LYS A 146 -4.59 -15.62 -12.09
C LYS A 146 -5.27 -16.94 -11.72
N TYR A 147 -5.06 -17.39 -10.48
CA TYR A 147 -5.50 -18.69 -9.98
C TYR A 147 -6.36 -18.54 -8.73
N ASN A 148 -7.49 -17.82 -8.85
CA ASN A 148 -8.44 -17.65 -7.75
C ASN A 148 -9.08 -18.98 -7.30
N ARG A 149 -8.97 -20.03 -8.12
CA ARG A 149 -9.38 -21.41 -7.85
C ARG A 149 -8.23 -22.36 -8.11
N HIS A 150 -8.26 -23.49 -7.40
CA HIS A 150 -7.39 -24.61 -7.72
C HIS A 150 -7.95 -25.38 -8.92
N THR A 151 -7.07 -26.01 -9.69
CA THR A 151 -7.46 -27.05 -10.65
C THR A 151 -7.56 -28.37 -9.88
N GLY A 152 -8.73 -29.00 -9.85
CA GLY A 152 -8.93 -30.27 -9.16
C GLY A 152 -7.93 -31.34 -9.62
N GLY A 153 -7.30 -32.03 -8.69
CA GLY A 153 -6.32 -33.09 -8.98
C GLY A 153 -4.95 -32.63 -9.47
N LYS A 154 -4.73 -31.33 -9.70
CA LYS A 154 -3.42 -30.82 -10.12
C LYS A 154 -2.44 -30.84 -8.96
N ILE A 155 -1.35 -31.58 -9.13
CA ILE A 155 -0.22 -31.69 -8.18
C ILE A 155 1.04 -31.21 -8.91
N ILE A 156 1.87 -30.44 -8.22
CA ILE A 156 3.16 -29.95 -8.71
C ILE A 156 4.22 -30.35 -7.69
N GLU A 157 5.33 -30.91 -8.15
CA GLU A 157 6.51 -31.14 -7.33
C GLU A 157 7.20 -29.80 -7.07
N CYS A 158 7.50 -29.49 -5.81
CA CYS A 158 8.11 -28.22 -5.44
C CYS A 158 9.65 -28.25 -5.54
N SER A 159 10.27 -27.08 -5.62
CA SER A 159 11.73 -26.97 -5.50
C SER A 159 12.19 -27.22 -4.06
N GLU A 160 13.49 -27.46 -3.90
CA GLU A 160 14.14 -27.59 -2.58
C GLU A 160 13.94 -26.33 -1.71
N GLU A 161 14.02 -25.14 -2.32
CA GLU A 161 13.75 -23.86 -1.66
C GLU A 161 12.34 -23.80 -1.05
N VAL A 162 11.32 -24.20 -1.82
CA VAL A 162 9.93 -24.23 -1.35
C VAL A 162 9.74 -25.29 -0.27
N PHE A 163 10.41 -26.43 -0.38
CA PHE A 163 10.37 -27.46 0.64
C PHE A 163 11.03 -27.02 1.96
N SER A 164 12.17 -26.33 1.89
CA SER A 164 12.83 -25.71 3.05
C SER A 164 11.90 -24.71 3.73
N ALA A 165 11.27 -23.81 2.97
CA ALA A 165 10.31 -22.85 3.51
C ALA A 165 9.11 -23.54 4.18
N TYR A 166 8.66 -24.68 3.64
CA TYR A 166 7.62 -25.51 4.27
C TYR A 166 8.08 -26.07 5.62
N GLN A 167 9.31 -26.56 5.73
CA GLN A 167 9.86 -27.08 6.99
C GLN A 167 9.97 -25.98 8.04
N ASP A 168 10.51 -24.82 7.68
CA ASP A 168 10.65 -23.67 8.56
C ASP A 168 9.28 -23.18 9.05
N LEU A 169 8.30 -23.08 8.14
CA LEU A 169 6.95 -22.68 8.51
C LEU A 169 6.29 -23.65 9.51
N LYS A 170 6.60 -24.96 9.45
CA LYS A 170 6.11 -25.91 10.46
C LYS A 170 6.73 -25.68 11.83
N VAL A 171 8.00 -25.28 11.90
CA VAL A 171 8.66 -24.91 13.16
C VAL A 171 8.01 -23.66 13.73
N VAL A 172 7.90 -22.60 12.93
CA VAL A 172 7.27 -21.33 13.34
C VAL A 172 5.85 -21.53 13.85
N LYS A 173 5.06 -22.41 13.21
CA LYS A 173 3.70 -22.71 13.69
C LYS A 173 3.69 -23.33 15.09
N LYS A 174 4.61 -24.26 15.37
CA LYS A 174 4.71 -24.86 16.71
C LYS A 174 5.11 -23.83 17.77
N GLU A 175 6.02 -22.93 17.43
CA GLU A 175 6.42 -21.84 18.32
C GLU A 175 5.25 -20.88 18.59
N LEU A 176 4.48 -20.54 17.56
CA LEU A 176 3.26 -19.73 17.70
C LEU A 176 2.21 -20.40 18.58
N ASP A 177 2.00 -21.71 18.42
CA ASP A 177 1.06 -22.47 19.24
C ASP A 177 1.51 -22.47 20.72
N ALA A 178 2.79 -22.70 21.00
CA ALA A 178 3.34 -22.64 22.36
C ALA A 178 3.23 -21.22 22.98
N LEU A 179 3.51 -20.18 22.20
CA LEU A 179 3.33 -18.79 22.63
C LEU A 179 1.86 -18.46 22.90
N LYS A 180 0.95 -19.00 22.09
CA LYS A 180 -0.50 -18.83 22.28
C LYS A 180 -0.96 -19.51 23.57
N GLU A 181 -0.53 -20.74 23.83
CA GLU A 181 -0.82 -21.44 25.09
C GLU A 181 -0.27 -20.67 26.30
N ARG A 182 0.96 -20.15 26.19
CA ARG A 182 1.55 -19.32 27.25
C ARG A 182 0.76 -18.04 27.49
N LYS A 183 0.32 -17.35 26.43
CA LYS A 183 -0.55 -16.17 26.51
C LYS A 183 -1.87 -16.51 27.20
N GLU A 184 -2.53 -17.59 26.80
CA GLU A 184 -3.80 -18.04 27.39
C GLU A 184 -3.64 -18.36 28.88
N SER A 185 -2.54 -19.02 29.27
CA SER A 185 -2.22 -19.30 30.67
C SER A 185 -2.04 -18.01 31.50
N LEU A 186 -1.28 -17.03 30.98
CA LEU A 186 -1.08 -15.75 31.66
C LEU A 186 -2.38 -14.93 31.74
N GLU A 187 -3.18 -14.91 30.67
CA GLU A 187 -4.50 -14.26 30.68
C GLU A 187 -5.44 -14.90 31.69
N ALA A 188 -5.41 -16.23 31.83
CA ALA A 188 -6.21 -16.93 32.84
C ALA A 188 -5.81 -16.49 34.25
N THR A 189 -4.51 -16.38 34.54
CA THR A 189 -4.03 -15.84 35.82
C THR A 189 -4.58 -14.43 36.08
N LEU A 190 -4.55 -13.54 35.10
CA LEU A 190 -5.09 -12.18 35.25
C LEU A 190 -6.62 -12.20 35.46
N LYS A 191 -7.35 -12.94 34.61
CA LYS A 191 -8.82 -13.02 34.65
C LYS A 191 -9.33 -13.59 35.98
N MET A 192 -8.63 -14.57 36.56
CA MET A 192 -8.97 -15.08 37.89
C MET A 192 -8.81 -14.02 38.99
N ALA A 193 -7.89 -13.07 38.84
CA ALA A 193 -7.69 -12.00 39.82
C ALA A 193 -8.77 -10.89 39.75
N PHE A 194 -9.53 -10.81 38.66
CA PHE A 194 -10.59 -9.81 38.52
C PHE A 194 -11.81 -10.13 39.40
N GLU A 195 -12.17 -11.39 39.59
CA GLU A 195 -13.45 -11.78 40.20
C GLU A 195 -14.64 -11.00 39.58
N ASP A 196 -15.32 -10.16 40.34
CA ASP A 196 -16.39 -9.26 39.89
C ASP A 196 -15.92 -7.81 39.64
N ALA A 197 -14.65 -7.51 39.86
CA ALA A 197 -14.07 -6.20 39.64
C ALA A 197 -13.94 -5.86 38.15
N GLU A 198 -13.99 -4.57 37.84
CA GLU A 198 -13.83 -4.08 36.47
C GLU A 198 -12.36 -3.77 36.11
N ALA A 199 -11.48 -3.65 37.11
CA ALA A 199 -10.10 -3.18 36.96
C ALA A 199 -9.15 -3.83 37.99
N LEU A 200 -7.90 -4.07 37.57
CA LEU A 200 -6.78 -4.39 38.45
C LEU A 200 -5.85 -3.19 38.57
N SER A 201 -5.33 -2.93 39.77
CA SER A 201 -4.32 -1.91 40.02
C SER A 201 -3.07 -2.46 40.70
N TYR A 202 -1.93 -1.86 40.43
CA TYR A 202 -0.65 -2.17 41.07
C TYR A 202 0.14 -0.87 41.25
N GLY A 203 0.58 -0.58 42.48
CA GLY A 203 1.30 0.66 42.78
C GLY A 203 0.46 1.94 42.67
N GLY A 204 -0.88 1.83 42.71
CA GLY A 204 -1.80 2.95 42.54
C GLY A 204 -2.25 3.17 41.09
N ASP A 205 -1.59 2.54 40.12
CA ASP A 205 -1.92 2.64 38.70
C ASP A 205 -2.81 1.47 38.27
N THR A 206 -3.79 1.75 37.40
CA THR A 206 -4.59 0.71 36.75
C THR A 206 -3.75 -0.01 35.70
N ILE A 207 -3.63 -1.33 35.83
CA ILE A 207 -2.80 -2.16 34.93
C ILE A 207 -3.63 -2.98 33.94
N ALA A 208 -4.89 -3.27 34.24
CA ALA A 208 -5.78 -4.01 33.35
C ALA A 208 -7.26 -3.69 33.64
N THR A 209 -8.13 -3.83 32.63
CA THR A 209 -9.59 -3.77 32.79
C THR A 209 -10.26 -4.94 32.10
N TRP A 210 -11.35 -5.45 32.68
CA TRP A 210 -12.15 -6.52 32.09
C TRP A 210 -13.62 -6.27 32.41
N LYS A 211 -14.36 -5.74 31.44
CA LYS A 211 -15.77 -5.33 31.61
C LYS A 211 -16.68 -6.13 30.70
N ALA A 212 -17.87 -6.46 31.20
CA ALA A 212 -18.91 -7.02 30.35
C ALA A 212 -19.34 -5.97 29.29
N PRO A 213 -19.33 -6.33 27.99
CA PRO A 213 -19.84 -5.43 26.97
C PRO A 213 -21.35 -5.23 27.15
N LYS A 214 -21.87 -4.10 26.69
CA LYS A 214 -23.32 -3.86 26.65
C LYS A 214 -24.01 -4.98 25.84
N PRO A 215 -25.20 -5.44 26.25
CA PRO A 215 -25.99 -6.37 25.47
C PRO A 215 -26.17 -5.86 24.04
N SER A 216 -25.96 -6.74 23.06
CA SER A 216 -26.16 -6.45 21.64
C SER A 216 -27.18 -7.42 21.05
N ASN A 217 -27.99 -6.91 20.14
CA ASN A 217 -28.92 -7.75 19.39
C ASN A 217 -28.15 -8.53 18.34
N LYS A 218 -28.43 -9.83 18.24
CA LYS A 218 -27.93 -10.70 17.17
C LYS A 218 -29.11 -11.19 16.37
N PHE A 219 -28.94 -11.24 15.05
CA PHE A 219 -29.91 -11.85 14.17
C PHE A 219 -29.75 -13.38 14.25
N ASP A 220 -30.85 -14.09 14.49
CA ASP A 220 -30.87 -15.55 14.47
C ASP A 220 -31.16 -16.01 13.03
N ASP A 221 -30.08 -16.16 12.27
CA ASP A 221 -30.14 -16.57 10.87
C ASP A 221 -30.79 -17.96 10.71
N LYS A 222 -30.55 -18.88 11.64
CA LYS A 222 -31.10 -20.23 11.59
C LYS A 222 -32.60 -20.24 11.81
N ALA A 223 -33.07 -19.54 12.85
CA ALA A 223 -34.49 -19.41 13.12
C ALA A 223 -35.19 -18.70 11.94
N PHE A 224 -34.60 -17.62 11.43
CA PHE A 224 -35.16 -16.90 10.29
C PHE A 224 -35.25 -17.75 9.01
N VAL A 225 -34.23 -18.55 8.70
CA VAL A 225 -34.26 -19.48 7.56
C VAL A 225 -35.34 -20.57 7.74
N ALA A 226 -35.54 -21.06 8.97
CA ALA A 226 -36.55 -22.07 9.27
C ALA A 226 -37.99 -21.53 9.21
N GLU A 227 -38.23 -20.32 9.72
CA GLU A 227 -39.56 -19.69 9.79
C GLU A 227 -39.95 -18.96 8.50
N HIS A 228 -38.97 -18.44 7.75
CA HIS A 228 -39.17 -17.61 6.56
C HIS A 228 -38.26 -18.02 5.38
N PRO A 229 -38.38 -19.27 4.88
CA PRO A 229 -37.47 -19.79 3.86
C PRO A 229 -37.48 -18.97 2.55
N ASP A 230 -38.64 -18.50 2.11
CA ASP A 230 -38.77 -17.73 0.87
C ASP A 230 -38.08 -16.36 0.96
N LEU A 231 -38.18 -15.69 2.11
CA LEU A 231 -37.50 -14.42 2.36
C LEU A 231 -35.99 -14.64 2.48
N ALA A 232 -35.54 -15.68 3.21
CA ALA A 232 -34.13 -15.99 3.33
C ALA A 232 -33.48 -16.31 1.98
N ALA A 233 -34.19 -17.04 1.12
CA ALA A 233 -33.72 -17.38 -0.23
C ALA A 233 -33.47 -16.12 -1.09
N ALA A 234 -34.33 -15.10 -0.99
CA ALA A 234 -34.18 -13.84 -1.74
C ALA A 234 -32.89 -13.06 -1.41
N TYR A 235 -32.29 -13.30 -0.24
CA TYR A 235 -31.06 -12.62 0.21
C TYR A 235 -29.85 -13.55 0.35
N THR A 236 -30.00 -14.85 0.04
CA THR A 236 -28.91 -15.82 0.12
C THR A 236 -28.30 -16.06 -1.25
N HIS A 237 -27.00 -15.82 -1.38
CA HIS A 237 -26.26 -16.12 -2.61
C HIS A 237 -24.96 -16.86 -2.29
N GLN A 238 -24.56 -17.74 -3.20
CA GLN A 238 -23.29 -18.45 -3.05
C GLN A 238 -22.14 -17.49 -3.34
N VAL A 239 -21.19 -17.41 -2.40
CA VAL A 239 -19.93 -16.68 -2.57
C VAL A 239 -18.79 -17.68 -2.52
N GLN A 240 -17.88 -17.60 -3.50
CA GLN A 240 -16.67 -18.40 -3.49
C GLN A 240 -15.72 -17.87 -2.40
N GLY A 241 -15.41 -18.71 -1.42
CA GLY A 241 -14.39 -18.40 -0.42
C GLY A 241 -12.98 -18.37 -1.01
N ALA A 242 -12.09 -17.61 -0.36
CA ALA A 242 -10.67 -17.53 -0.73
C ALA A 242 -9.95 -18.88 -0.58
N ARG A 243 -8.93 -19.11 -1.41
CA ARG A 243 -8.03 -20.28 -1.29
C ARG A 243 -7.32 -20.24 0.08
N ARG A 244 -7.26 -21.39 0.75
CA ARG A 244 -6.61 -21.53 2.06
C ARG A 244 -5.35 -22.38 1.92
N LEU A 245 -4.26 -21.93 2.55
CA LEU A 245 -3.05 -22.73 2.70
C LEU A 245 -3.21 -23.65 3.92
N LEU A 246 -3.19 -24.96 3.68
CA LEU A 246 -3.21 -25.99 4.72
C LEU A 246 -1.92 -26.80 4.61
N LEU A 247 -1.15 -26.83 5.69
CA LEU A 247 0.06 -27.66 5.76
C LEU A 247 -0.32 -29.08 6.16
N LYS A 248 0.44 -30.05 5.69
CA LYS A 248 0.34 -31.46 6.09
C LYS A 248 1.43 -31.81 7.10
#